data_AF-A0A423VZW3-F1
#
_entry.id   AF-A0A423VZW3-F1
#
_cell.length_a   1.000
_cell.length_b   1.000
_cell.length_c   1.000
_cell.angle_alpha   90.00
_cell.angle_beta   90.00
_cell.angle_gamma   90.00
#
_symmetry.space_group_name_H-M   'P 1'
#
loop_
_entity.id
_entity.type
_entity.pdbx_description
1 polymer ?
#
loop_
_entity_poly.entity_id
_entity_poly.type
_entity_poly.pdbx_seq_one_letter_code
_entity_poly.pdbx_strand_id
1 'polypeptide(L)'
;MSRYPKRIRRCRPTYTIQLDSEDEEYDDDWRPAMEVGTDQATKAKYEIESSISNAKLTTQDPNPSGIKRTRGRRKKKKEEEKPFRFMDLPGELRNKIYKHLLCQPGDSPVFIGEVWSTELCRKRVVFGETNDMRLRAYKAYLSDTFNNFAILRTCKEVSAEAKSIMYGQKFSFYQVEALQSFLLRLSPATMALLRHVDITGYINAVSWKFLPAIFSLLRPATNLDYLNVADIQDFKHNTAKRILEHPPNAATMTVEEWDALLAQQVAREVYSHMYPYLQAAIQEKGAANVMKTLHVFGDLFERGPRRSSLGLAYGGFLSLRSPNPVVLRATESPARGSVIRAAVGEELARLVANDVL
;
A
#
# COMPACT_ATOMS: atom_id res chain seq x y z
N MET A 1 46.03 16.88 -15.53
CA MET A 1 44.87 17.39 -16.31
C MET A 1 44.35 16.26 -17.22
N SER A 2 43.39 15.47 -16.73
CA SER A 2 42.80 14.35 -17.48
C SER A 2 41.59 14.84 -18.27
N ARG A 3 41.69 14.79 -19.61
CA ARG A 3 40.60 15.15 -20.54
C ARG A 3 39.78 13.89 -20.81
N TYR A 4 38.66 13.72 -20.10
CA TYR A 4 37.65 12.75 -20.50
C TYR A 4 36.81 13.30 -21.67
N PRO A 5 36.57 12.50 -22.73
CA PRO A 5 35.73 12.92 -23.84
C PRO A 5 34.25 12.92 -23.45
N LYS A 6 33.53 13.97 -23.88
CA LYS A 6 32.08 14.11 -23.70
C LYS A 6 31.35 12.97 -24.42
N ARG A 7 30.66 12.12 -23.65
CA ARG A 7 29.81 11.05 -24.17
C ARG A 7 28.53 11.65 -24.76
N ILE A 8 28.43 11.71 -26.08
CA ILE A 8 27.19 12.05 -26.80
C ILE A 8 26.23 10.86 -26.65
N ARG A 9 25.09 11.08 -25.98
CA ARG A 9 24.00 10.09 -25.94
C ARG A 9 23.30 10.08 -27.29
N ARG A 10 23.58 9.07 -28.13
CA ARG A 10 22.74 8.76 -29.29
C ARG A 10 21.43 8.15 -28.80
N CYS A 11 20.31 8.75 -29.17
CA CYS A 11 18.99 8.14 -29.04
C CYS A 11 18.99 6.80 -29.79
N ARG A 12 18.56 5.74 -29.12
CA ARG A 12 18.37 4.42 -29.74
C ARG A 12 17.15 4.47 -30.69
N PRO A 13 17.17 3.71 -31.80
CA PRO A 13 16.00 3.55 -32.64
C PRO A 13 14.90 2.81 -31.89
N THR A 14 13.67 3.30 -32.04
CA THR A 14 12.43 2.60 -31.68
C THR A 14 12.28 1.39 -32.58
N TYR A 15 12.29 0.20 -31.99
CA TYR A 15 11.84 -1.01 -32.67
C TYR A 15 10.32 -1.09 -32.56
N THR A 16 9.64 -1.11 -33.69
CA THR A 16 8.23 -1.47 -33.76
C THR A 16 8.17 -2.99 -33.68
N ILE A 17 7.78 -3.52 -32.53
CA ILE A 17 7.46 -4.94 -32.39
C ILE A 17 6.06 -5.10 -32.96
N GLN A 18 5.94 -5.73 -34.13
CA GLN A 18 4.67 -6.29 -34.58
C GLN A 18 4.44 -7.53 -33.72
N LEU A 19 3.55 -7.40 -32.73
CA LEU A 19 2.98 -8.55 -32.05
C LEU A 19 1.81 -9.00 -32.93
N ASP A 20 1.97 -10.16 -33.56
CA ASP A 20 0.84 -10.90 -34.10
C ASP A 20 0.02 -11.37 -32.89
N SER A 21 -1.03 -10.62 -32.59
CA SER A 21 -2.04 -11.02 -31.61
C SER A 21 -2.92 -12.07 -32.26
N GLU A 22 -2.67 -13.33 -31.94
CA GLU A 22 -3.70 -14.35 -32.05
C GLU A 22 -4.77 -14.01 -31.00
N ASP A 23 -5.94 -13.59 -31.49
CA ASP A 23 -7.11 -13.28 -30.69
C ASP A 23 -7.61 -14.55 -29.99
N GLU A 24 -7.11 -14.82 -28.78
CA GLU A 24 -7.82 -15.67 -27.81
C GLU A 24 -9.00 -14.87 -27.24
N GLU A 25 -10.16 -15.10 -27.86
CA GLU A 25 -11.48 -14.65 -27.42
C GLU A 25 -11.75 -15.18 -26.00
N TYR A 26 -11.47 -14.36 -24.99
CA TYR A 26 -11.87 -14.62 -23.61
C TYR A 26 -13.38 -14.36 -23.50
N ASP A 27 -14.16 -15.44 -23.40
CA ASP A 27 -15.58 -15.41 -23.07
C ASP A 27 -15.78 -14.79 -21.66
N ASP A 28 -16.03 -13.48 -21.65
CA ASP A 28 -16.23 -12.64 -20.47
C ASP A 28 -17.67 -12.76 -19.92
N ASP A 29 -18.18 -13.99 -19.83
CA ASP A 29 -19.60 -14.29 -19.54
C ASP A 29 -19.88 -14.63 -18.06
N TRP A 30 -19.03 -14.15 -17.14
CA TRP A 30 -19.28 -14.21 -15.70
C TRP A 30 -19.95 -12.95 -15.16
N ARG A 31 -21.19 -12.70 -15.60
CA ARG A 31 -22.11 -11.79 -14.89
C ARG A 31 -23.00 -12.61 -13.94
N PRO A 32 -22.89 -12.46 -12.61
CA PRO A 32 -23.90 -12.99 -11.72
C PRO A 32 -25.22 -12.24 -11.98
N ALA A 33 -26.28 -13.00 -12.27
CA ALA A 33 -27.64 -12.51 -12.36
C ALA A 33 -28.07 -11.95 -10.99
N MET A 34 -27.84 -10.66 -10.76
CA MET A 34 -28.56 -9.91 -9.74
C MET A 34 -29.81 -9.31 -10.37
N GLU A 35 -30.94 -9.97 -10.14
CA GLU A 35 -32.25 -9.32 -10.26
C GLU A 35 -32.33 -8.19 -9.25
N VAL A 36 -32.14 -6.96 -9.71
CA VAL A 36 -32.42 -5.75 -8.94
C VAL A 36 -33.64 -5.10 -9.60
N GLY A 37 -34.76 -5.16 -8.89
CA GLY A 37 -35.97 -4.40 -9.22
C GLY A 37 -35.61 -2.91 -9.33
N THR A 38 -35.87 -2.33 -10.50
CA THR A 38 -35.55 -0.94 -10.81
C THR A 38 -36.75 -0.06 -10.46
N ASP A 39 -36.61 0.71 -9.37
CA ASP A 39 -37.49 1.84 -9.07
C ASP A 39 -37.37 2.92 -10.16
N GLN A 40 -38.51 3.32 -10.72
CA GLN A 40 -38.65 4.20 -11.89
C GLN A 40 -38.22 5.67 -11.67
N ALA A 41 -37.55 6.01 -10.56
CA ALA A 41 -37.24 7.39 -10.19
C ALA A 41 -35.93 7.96 -10.79
N THR A 42 -35.06 7.14 -11.39
CA THR A 42 -33.75 7.59 -11.91
C THR A 42 -33.69 7.80 -13.42
N LYS A 43 -34.76 7.46 -14.16
CA LYS A 43 -34.80 7.60 -15.63
C LYS A 43 -34.96 9.05 -16.11
N ALA A 44 -35.47 9.95 -15.25
CA ALA A 44 -35.68 11.36 -15.61
C ALA A 44 -34.41 12.23 -15.57
N LYS A 45 -33.28 11.72 -15.05
CA LYS A 45 -32.04 12.51 -14.92
C LYS A 45 -31.07 12.32 -16.10
N TYR A 46 -31.27 11.28 -16.91
CA TYR A 46 -30.35 10.93 -18.01
C TYR A 46 -30.74 11.51 -19.38
N GLU A 47 -31.95 12.06 -19.54
CA GLU A 47 -32.37 12.68 -20.82
C GLU A 47 -32.04 14.19 -20.93
N ILE A 48 -31.64 14.85 -19.85
CA ILE A 48 -31.34 16.31 -19.88
C ILE A 48 -29.88 16.60 -20.27
N GLU A 49 -28.94 15.66 -20.08
CA GLU A 49 -27.52 15.88 -20.41
C GLU A 49 -27.15 15.51 -21.86
N SER A 50 -28.07 14.91 -22.61
CA SER A 50 -27.87 14.52 -24.02
C SER A 50 -28.08 15.66 -25.04
N SER A 51 -28.52 16.85 -24.61
CA SER A 51 -28.91 17.93 -25.52
C SER A 51 -27.92 19.11 -25.60
N ILE A 52 -26.75 19.04 -24.95
CA ILE A 52 -25.81 20.19 -24.88
C ILE A 52 -24.62 20.08 -25.86
N SER A 53 -24.37 18.93 -26.49
CA SER A 53 -23.23 18.75 -27.39
C SER A 53 -23.61 18.90 -28.87
N ASN A 54 -23.89 20.11 -29.36
CA ASN A 54 -23.84 20.44 -30.80
C ASN A 54 -23.78 21.95 -31.11
N ALA A 55 -23.12 22.76 -30.28
CA ALA A 55 -22.79 24.14 -30.64
C ALA A 55 -21.44 24.18 -31.39
N LYS A 56 -21.52 24.04 -32.72
CA LYS A 56 -20.39 24.21 -33.65
C LYS A 56 -20.00 25.70 -33.66
N LEU A 57 -19.02 26.08 -32.83
CA LEU A 57 -18.50 27.44 -32.76
C LEU A 57 -17.54 27.67 -33.94
N THR A 58 -18.06 28.25 -35.01
CA THR A 58 -17.28 28.71 -36.17
C THR A 58 -16.56 30.00 -35.78
N THR A 59 -15.28 29.90 -35.43
CA THR A 59 -14.39 31.06 -35.27
C THR A 59 -14.06 31.63 -36.65
N GLN A 60 -14.75 32.71 -37.03
CA GLN A 60 -14.29 33.64 -38.05
C GLN A 60 -13.17 34.50 -37.47
N ASP A 61 -12.01 34.51 -38.13
CA ASP A 61 -10.88 35.37 -37.79
C ASP A 61 -11.23 36.86 -38.03
N PRO A 62 -11.24 37.72 -37.01
CA PRO A 62 -11.45 39.14 -37.20
C PRO A 62 -10.17 39.82 -37.71
N ASN A 63 -10.35 40.45 -38.86
CA ASN A 63 -9.46 41.33 -39.60
C ASN A 63 -8.70 42.36 -38.70
N PRO A 64 -7.38 42.56 -38.89
CA PRO A 64 -6.59 43.48 -38.06
C PRO A 64 -6.65 44.92 -38.61
N SER A 65 -7.65 45.71 -38.19
CA SER A 65 -7.68 47.15 -38.49
C SER A 65 -7.72 48.02 -37.23
N GLY A 66 -6.59 48.70 -36.97
CA GLY A 66 -6.61 50.05 -36.40
C GLY A 66 -6.88 50.23 -34.90
N ILE A 67 -6.20 49.49 -34.00
CA ILE A 67 -6.22 49.82 -32.57
C ILE A 67 -5.37 51.08 -32.33
N LYS A 68 -6.04 52.20 -32.09
CA LYS A 68 -5.44 53.48 -31.69
C LYS A 68 -4.62 53.28 -30.41
N ARG A 69 -3.32 53.56 -30.51
CA ARG A 69 -2.34 53.52 -29.42
C ARG A 69 -2.75 54.49 -28.30
N THR A 70 -3.46 54.00 -27.30
CA THR A 70 -3.71 54.74 -26.06
C THR A 70 -2.38 54.95 -25.35
N ARG A 71 -2.01 56.22 -25.18
CA ARG A 71 -0.76 56.64 -24.53
C ARG A 71 -0.63 55.97 -23.18
N GLY A 72 0.40 55.13 -23.05
CA GLY A 72 0.64 54.24 -21.93
C GLY A 72 0.66 54.98 -20.60
N ARG A 73 -0.36 54.72 -19.77
CA ARG A 73 -0.37 55.07 -18.36
C ARG A 73 0.81 54.33 -17.71
N ARG A 74 1.87 55.07 -17.33
CA ARG A 74 3.04 54.51 -16.63
C ARG A 74 2.54 53.69 -15.44
N LYS A 75 2.61 52.36 -15.53
CA LYS A 75 2.33 51.47 -14.40
C LYS A 75 3.29 51.86 -13.29
N LYS A 76 2.77 52.33 -12.16
CA LYS A 76 3.57 52.52 -10.94
C LYS A 76 4.34 51.24 -10.70
N LYS A 77 5.66 51.34 -10.55
CA LYS A 77 6.54 50.22 -10.22
C LYS A 77 6.04 49.66 -8.89
N LYS A 78 5.39 48.50 -8.92
CA LYS A 78 4.93 47.81 -7.71
C LYS A 78 6.20 47.54 -6.90
N GLU A 79 6.22 47.95 -5.64
CA GLU A 79 7.34 47.63 -4.75
C GLU A 79 7.50 46.11 -4.76
N GLU A 80 8.71 45.65 -5.10
CA GLU A 80 9.01 44.23 -5.15
C GLU A 80 8.98 43.72 -3.71
N GLU A 81 7.90 43.04 -3.34
CA GLU A 81 7.77 42.39 -2.05
C GLU A 81 8.97 41.45 -1.86
N LYS A 82 9.75 41.70 -0.80
CA LYS A 82 10.93 40.89 -0.52
C LYS A 82 10.49 39.43 -0.31
N PRO A 83 11.14 38.45 -0.97
CA PRO A 83 10.79 37.05 -0.79
C PRO A 83 10.87 36.64 0.68
N PHE A 84 9.86 35.89 1.13
CA PHE A 84 9.84 35.34 2.47
C PHE A 84 11.02 34.40 2.71
N ARG A 85 11.80 34.65 3.78
CA ARG A 85 13.00 33.88 4.11
C ARG A 85 12.61 32.65 4.92
N PHE A 86 12.19 31.60 4.22
CA PHE A 86 11.69 30.36 4.83
C PHE A 86 12.65 29.74 5.87
N MET A 87 13.96 29.83 5.63
CA MET A 87 14.98 29.28 6.55
C MET A 87 15.17 30.10 7.83
N ASP A 88 14.69 31.34 7.87
CA ASP A 88 14.74 32.18 9.08
C ASP A 88 13.63 31.79 10.08
N LEU A 89 12.70 30.90 9.69
CA LEU A 89 11.70 30.33 10.60
C LEU A 89 12.34 29.33 11.57
N PRO A 90 11.91 29.30 12.85
CA PRO A 90 12.22 28.20 13.76
C PRO A 90 11.84 26.84 13.18
N GLY A 91 12.63 25.80 13.48
CA GLY A 91 12.41 24.44 12.96
C GLY A 91 11.01 23.89 13.27
N GLU A 92 10.43 24.25 14.41
CA GLU A 92 9.05 23.86 14.76
C GLU A 92 8.00 24.41 13.78
N LEU A 93 8.15 25.67 13.36
CA LEU A 93 7.25 26.28 12.39
C LEU A 93 7.45 25.66 11.00
N ARG A 94 8.70 25.37 10.62
CA ARG A 94 8.99 24.63 9.38
C ARG A 94 8.34 23.24 9.41
N ASN A 95 8.42 22.51 10.52
CA ASN A 95 7.79 21.21 10.69
C ASN A 95 6.25 21.28 10.56
N LYS A 96 5.61 22.32 11.10
CA LYS A 96 4.16 22.55 10.89
C LYS A 96 3.85 22.80 9.42
N ILE A 97 4.65 23.60 8.72
CA ILE A 97 4.48 23.84 7.29
C ILE A 97 4.67 22.55 6.49
N TYR A 98 5.69 21.74 6.80
CA TYR A 98 5.89 20.45 6.13
C TYR A 98 4.72 19.49 6.35
N LYS A 99 4.20 19.38 7.58
CA LYS A 99 3.01 18.55 7.87
C LYS A 99 1.81 19.00 7.03
N HIS A 100 1.55 20.30 6.96
CA HIS A 100 0.44 20.83 6.14
C HIS A 100 0.63 20.62 4.63
N LEU A 101 1.88 20.62 4.13
CA LEU A 101 2.16 20.48 2.70
C LEU A 101 2.31 19.03 2.22
N LEU A 102 2.64 18.09 3.11
CA LEU A 102 3.08 16.74 2.74
C LEU A 102 2.23 15.62 3.32
N CYS A 103 1.51 15.87 4.41
CA CYS A 103 0.72 14.86 5.11
C CYS A 103 -0.77 15.06 4.85
N GLN A 104 -1.51 13.95 4.84
CA GLN A 104 -2.96 14.01 4.80
C GLN A 104 -3.51 14.65 6.08
N PRO A 105 -4.62 15.41 5.99
CA PRO A 105 -5.29 15.91 7.17
C PRO A 105 -5.80 14.76 8.06
N GLY A 106 -5.78 14.97 9.37
CA GLY A 106 -6.37 14.04 10.34
C GLY A 106 -5.63 12.71 10.53
N ASP A 107 -4.33 12.63 10.21
CA ASP A 107 -3.52 11.40 10.29
C ASP A 107 -4.08 10.22 9.48
N SER A 108 -4.86 10.53 8.45
CA SER A 108 -5.38 9.57 7.48
C SER A 108 -4.22 8.93 6.70
N PRO A 109 -4.28 7.63 6.42
CA PRO A 109 -3.24 6.97 5.64
C PRO A 109 -3.24 7.48 4.19
N VAL A 110 -2.05 7.52 3.60
CA VAL A 110 -1.90 7.73 2.16
C VAL A 110 -2.19 6.40 1.48
N PHE A 111 -3.30 6.34 0.72
CA PHE A 111 -3.62 5.16 -0.06
C PHE A 111 -2.79 5.13 -1.34
N ILE A 112 -2.14 4.00 -1.60
CA ILE A 112 -1.29 3.76 -2.76
C ILE A 112 -1.76 2.49 -3.44
N GLY A 113 -2.00 2.53 -4.74
CA GLY A 113 -2.46 1.37 -5.50
C GLY A 113 -2.02 1.45 -6.93
N GLU A 114 -2.32 0.41 -7.70
CA GLU A 114 -1.97 0.36 -9.11
C GLU A 114 -3.23 0.41 -9.96
N VAL A 115 -3.22 1.31 -10.95
CA VAL A 115 -4.26 1.37 -11.97
C VAL A 115 -3.62 1.17 -13.33
N TRP A 116 -4.24 0.31 -14.14
CA TRP A 116 -3.85 0.16 -15.54
C TRP A 116 -4.19 1.44 -16.30
N SER A 117 -3.18 2.06 -16.90
CA SER A 117 -3.31 3.17 -17.82
C SER A 117 -3.33 2.63 -19.23
N THR A 118 -4.51 2.65 -19.86
CA THR A 118 -4.68 2.29 -21.28
C THR A 118 -3.80 3.16 -22.17
N GLU A 119 -3.75 4.48 -21.91
CA GLU A 119 -2.91 5.44 -22.65
C GLU A 119 -1.41 5.11 -22.65
N LEU A 120 -0.88 4.49 -21.59
CA LEU A 120 0.54 4.11 -21.54
C LEU A 120 0.79 2.61 -21.69
N CYS A 121 -0.25 1.79 -21.86
CA CYS A 121 -0.18 0.32 -21.78
C CYS A 121 0.60 -0.15 -20.52
N ARG A 122 0.28 0.53 -19.41
CA ARG A 122 1.05 0.83 -18.20
C ARG A 122 0.38 0.66 -16.84
N LYS A 123 0.83 -0.21 -15.92
CA LYS A 123 0.45 0.00 -14.50
C LYS A 123 1.07 1.30 -13.98
N ARG A 124 0.26 2.16 -13.37
CA ARG A 124 0.69 3.39 -12.71
C ARG A 124 0.28 3.35 -11.25
N VAL A 125 1.18 3.83 -10.39
CA VAL A 125 0.89 4.04 -8.98
C VAL A 125 -0.01 5.27 -8.84
N VAL A 126 -1.14 5.11 -8.16
CA VAL A 126 -2.15 6.14 -7.90
C VAL A 126 -2.21 6.40 -6.39
N PHE A 127 -2.43 7.66 -6.02
CA PHE A 127 -2.58 8.09 -4.62
C PHE A 127 -4.04 8.42 -4.33
N GLY A 128 -4.55 8.09 -3.14
CA GLY A 128 -5.93 8.39 -2.76
C GLY A 128 -6.06 8.74 -1.28
N GLU A 129 -7.19 9.36 -0.93
CA GLU A 129 -7.60 9.63 0.47
C GLU A 129 -8.51 8.54 1.03
N THR A 130 -9.16 7.75 0.17
CA THR A 130 -10.05 6.66 0.56
C THR A 130 -9.63 5.35 -0.13
N ASN A 131 -10.20 4.23 0.35
CA ASN A 131 -10.07 2.93 -0.31
C ASN A 131 -10.70 2.89 -1.73
N ASP A 132 -11.40 3.94 -2.19
CA ASP A 132 -11.92 4.01 -3.55
C ASP A 132 -10.84 4.48 -4.53
N MET A 133 -10.10 3.52 -5.10
CA MET A 133 -8.98 3.76 -6.01
C MET A 133 -9.41 3.99 -7.47
N ARG A 134 -10.68 4.29 -7.73
CA ARG A 134 -11.17 4.60 -9.09
C ARG A 134 -10.49 5.88 -9.62
N LEU A 135 -10.14 5.88 -10.91
CA LEU A 135 -9.48 7.02 -11.61
C LEU A 135 -10.18 8.37 -11.43
N ARG A 136 -11.51 8.38 -11.30
CA ARG A 136 -12.28 9.61 -11.04
C ARG A 136 -11.98 10.18 -9.66
N ALA A 137 -11.88 9.33 -8.65
CA ALA A 137 -11.51 9.72 -7.29
C ALA A 137 -10.09 10.28 -7.25
N TYR A 138 -9.16 9.76 -8.05
CA TYR A 138 -7.79 10.30 -8.13
C TYR A 138 -7.72 11.72 -8.72
N LYS A 139 -8.48 12.01 -9.79
CA LYS A 139 -8.49 13.35 -10.37
C LYS A 139 -9.08 14.38 -9.41
N ALA A 140 -10.16 14.02 -8.71
CA ALA A 140 -10.73 14.84 -7.64
C ALA A 140 -9.73 15.00 -6.49
N TYR A 141 -9.06 13.92 -6.07
CA TYR A 141 -7.99 13.99 -5.08
C TYR A 141 -6.87 14.96 -5.49
N LEU A 142 -6.43 14.97 -6.75
CA LEU A 142 -5.41 15.91 -7.21
C LEU A 142 -5.89 17.37 -7.26
N SER A 143 -7.18 17.62 -7.49
CA SER A 143 -7.73 18.98 -7.40
C SER A 143 -7.92 19.45 -5.96
N ASP A 144 -8.23 18.51 -5.07
CA ASP A 144 -8.69 18.82 -3.72
C ASP A 144 -7.54 18.72 -2.70
N THR A 145 -6.49 17.97 -2.99
CA THR A 145 -5.34 17.86 -2.08
C THR A 145 -4.41 19.05 -2.17
N PHE A 146 -4.16 19.62 -0.99
CA PHE A 146 -3.14 20.64 -0.76
C PHE A 146 -1.70 20.08 -0.79
N ASN A 147 -1.54 18.78 -1.06
CA ASN A 147 -0.25 18.11 -1.02
C ASN A 147 0.68 18.61 -2.13
N ASN A 148 1.69 19.38 -1.76
CA ASN A 148 2.64 19.97 -2.68
C ASN A 148 4.06 19.43 -2.45
N PHE A 149 4.40 18.38 -3.19
CA PHE A 149 5.71 17.75 -3.15
C PHE A 149 6.83 18.62 -3.77
N ALA A 150 6.53 19.79 -4.32
CA ALA A 150 7.57 20.69 -4.86
C ALA A 150 8.55 21.14 -3.77
N ILE A 151 8.12 21.23 -2.50
CA ILE A 151 8.99 21.61 -1.38
C ILE A 151 10.18 20.65 -1.23
N LEU A 152 10.01 19.36 -1.56
CA LEU A 152 11.06 18.34 -1.50
C LEU A 152 12.18 18.55 -2.53
N ARG A 153 11.93 19.38 -3.56
CA ARG A 153 12.86 19.67 -4.66
C ARG A 153 13.61 21.01 -4.50
N THR A 154 13.44 21.71 -3.38
CA THR A 154 13.98 23.06 -3.18
C THR A 154 15.48 23.05 -2.85
N CYS A 155 15.85 22.86 -1.58
CA CYS A 155 17.25 22.74 -1.14
C CYS A 155 17.47 21.46 -0.32
N LYS A 156 18.74 21.08 -0.10
CA LYS A 156 19.10 19.83 0.58
C LYS A 156 18.60 19.76 2.01
N GLU A 157 18.70 20.87 2.74
CA GLU A 157 18.28 20.96 4.15
C GLU A 157 16.76 20.82 4.28
N VAL A 158 16.00 21.63 3.54
CA VAL A 158 14.54 21.52 3.47
C VAL A 158 14.09 20.13 3.05
N SER A 159 14.73 19.55 2.02
CA SER A 159 14.44 18.20 1.55
C SER A 159 14.71 17.15 2.64
N ALA A 160 15.79 17.28 3.40
CA ALA A 160 16.13 16.34 4.48
C ALA A 160 15.12 16.41 5.63
N GLU A 161 14.78 17.62 6.11
CA GLU A 161 13.77 17.83 7.16
C GLU A 161 12.40 17.27 6.72
N ALA A 162 11.96 17.68 5.53
CA ALA A 162 10.65 17.34 4.98
C ALA A 162 10.47 15.84 4.71
N LYS A 163 11.53 15.13 4.28
CA LYS A 163 11.48 13.67 4.04
C LYS A 163 11.12 12.90 5.29
N SER A 164 11.69 13.25 6.45
CA SER A 164 11.41 12.56 7.71
C SER A 164 9.93 12.63 8.10
N ILE A 165 9.28 13.75 7.79
CA ILE A 165 7.85 13.97 8.04
C ILE A 165 7.00 13.24 7.01
N MET A 166 7.32 13.38 5.72
CA MET A 166 6.57 12.71 4.64
C MET A 166 6.60 11.19 4.77
N TYR A 167 7.78 10.59 5.00
CA TYR A 167 7.89 9.13 5.07
C TYR A 167 7.54 8.56 6.45
N GLY A 168 7.39 9.41 7.46
CA GLY A 168 6.90 9.03 8.80
C GLY A 168 5.37 8.86 8.88
N GLN A 169 4.63 9.19 7.82
CA GLN A 169 3.18 9.01 7.78
C GLN A 169 2.76 7.56 7.53
N LYS A 170 1.46 7.29 7.63
CA LYS A 170 0.89 5.97 7.37
C LYS A 170 0.71 5.77 5.86
N PHE A 171 1.22 4.67 5.34
CA PHE A 171 1.02 4.26 3.96
C PHE A 171 0.16 3.00 3.90
N SER A 172 -0.96 3.07 3.17
CA SER A 172 -1.85 1.94 2.94
C SER A 172 -1.79 1.54 1.48
N PHE A 173 -1.32 0.34 1.20
CA PHE A 173 -1.16 -0.21 -0.14
C PHE A 173 -2.33 -1.10 -0.48
N TYR A 174 -3.04 -0.81 -1.57
CA TYR A 174 -4.13 -1.67 -2.03
C TYR A 174 -3.62 -3.03 -2.55
N GLN A 175 -2.39 -3.07 -3.07
CA GLN A 175 -1.79 -4.29 -3.66
C GLN A 175 -0.31 -4.37 -3.31
N VAL A 176 0.23 -5.59 -3.24
CA VAL A 176 1.65 -5.81 -2.93
C VAL A 176 2.57 -5.35 -4.07
N GLU A 177 2.08 -5.33 -5.30
CA GLU A 177 2.75 -4.73 -6.46
C GLU A 177 2.88 -3.22 -6.32
N ALA A 178 1.85 -2.56 -5.76
CA ALA A 178 1.92 -1.12 -5.47
C ALA A 178 3.02 -0.83 -4.44
N LEU A 179 3.14 -1.68 -3.41
CA LEU A 179 4.23 -1.63 -2.44
C LEU A 179 5.58 -1.85 -3.13
N GLN A 180 5.72 -2.87 -3.98
CA GLN A 180 6.95 -3.13 -4.73
C GLN A 180 7.36 -1.93 -5.59
N SER A 181 6.43 -1.41 -6.41
CA SER A 181 6.62 -0.25 -7.27
C SER A 181 7.02 1.01 -6.49
N PHE A 182 6.48 1.17 -5.28
CA PHE A 182 6.83 2.25 -4.37
C PHE A 182 8.25 2.07 -3.81
N LEU A 183 8.56 0.91 -3.25
CA LEU A 183 9.86 0.62 -2.62
C LEU A 183 11.02 0.68 -3.62
N LEU A 184 10.84 0.19 -4.85
CA LEU A 184 11.88 0.24 -5.89
C LEU A 184 12.32 1.66 -6.27
N ARG A 185 11.53 2.68 -5.93
CA ARG A 185 11.85 4.10 -6.19
C ARG A 185 12.52 4.78 -5.01
N LEU A 186 12.56 4.15 -3.84
CA LEU A 186 13.15 4.72 -2.64
C LEU A 186 14.63 4.34 -2.53
N SER A 187 15.43 5.27 -2.00
CA SER A 187 16.79 4.95 -1.56
C SER A 187 16.73 4.20 -0.22
N PRO A 188 17.74 3.38 0.14
CA PRO A 188 17.80 2.74 1.45
C PRO A 188 17.65 3.71 2.62
N ALA A 189 18.28 4.89 2.54
CA ALA A 189 18.16 5.94 3.55
C ALA A 189 16.74 6.51 3.67
N THR A 190 15.99 6.54 2.56
CA THR A 190 14.57 6.95 2.58
C THR A 190 13.68 5.85 3.12
N MET A 191 13.94 4.58 2.78
CA MET A 191 13.18 3.44 3.30
C MET A 191 13.33 3.32 4.82
N ALA A 192 14.51 3.64 5.36
CA ALA A 192 14.73 3.71 6.81
C ALA A 192 13.84 4.73 7.53
N LEU A 193 13.19 5.67 6.82
CA LEU A 193 12.26 6.63 7.42
C LEU A 193 10.82 6.11 7.50
N LEU A 194 10.51 5.00 6.83
CA LEU A 194 9.18 4.40 6.85
C LEU A 194 8.87 3.86 8.25
N ARG A 195 7.70 4.23 8.77
CA ARG A 195 7.22 3.79 10.10
C ARG A 195 6.01 2.88 10.05
N HIS A 196 5.09 3.13 9.12
CA HIS A 196 3.81 2.45 9.08
C HIS A 196 3.44 2.07 7.65
N VAL A 197 3.41 0.75 7.41
CA VAL A 197 3.02 0.14 6.14
C VAL A 197 1.86 -0.80 6.39
N ASP A 198 0.77 -0.56 5.68
CA ASP A 198 -0.41 -1.40 5.68
C ASP A 198 -0.64 -1.89 4.25
N ILE A 199 -0.99 -3.16 4.06
CA ILE A 199 -1.38 -3.72 2.77
C ILE A 199 -2.83 -4.17 2.92
N THR A 200 -3.78 -3.45 2.35
CA THR A 200 -5.21 -3.62 2.66
C THR A 200 -5.98 -4.45 1.65
N GLY A 201 -5.50 -4.58 0.42
CA GLY A 201 -6.21 -5.36 -0.60
C GLY A 201 -5.69 -6.79 -0.76
N TYR A 202 -6.50 -7.56 -1.46
CA TYR A 202 -6.32 -9.00 -1.66
C TYR A 202 -5.02 -9.33 -2.37
N ILE A 203 -4.24 -10.25 -1.79
CA ILE A 203 -3.04 -10.83 -2.40
C ILE A 203 -3.48 -12.07 -3.18
N ASN A 204 -3.45 -12.00 -4.50
CA ASN A 204 -3.83 -13.13 -5.34
C ASN A 204 -2.77 -14.26 -5.34
N ALA A 205 -3.20 -15.44 -5.80
CA ALA A 205 -2.39 -16.65 -5.95
C ALA A 205 -1.27 -16.56 -7.01
N VAL A 206 -1.06 -15.43 -7.66
CA VAL A 206 0.13 -15.16 -8.49
C VAL A 206 1.13 -14.33 -7.69
N SER A 207 0.68 -13.25 -7.08
CA SER A 207 1.48 -12.29 -6.33
C SER A 207 2.13 -12.91 -5.07
N TRP A 208 1.49 -13.90 -4.47
CA TRP A 208 2.01 -14.59 -3.28
C TRP A 208 3.43 -15.19 -3.47
N LYS A 209 3.77 -15.67 -4.68
CA LYS A 209 5.09 -16.26 -4.99
C LYS A 209 6.21 -15.23 -4.95
N PHE A 210 5.86 -13.96 -5.13
CA PHE A 210 6.82 -12.86 -5.17
C PHE A 210 6.98 -12.15 -3.82
N LEU A 211 6.18 -12.52 -2.80
CA LEU A 211 6.25 -11.90 -1.48
C LEU A 211 7.67 -11.91 -0.89
N PRO A 212 8.44 -13.01 -0.92
CA PRO A 212 9.80 -12.99 -0.38
C PRO A 212 10.68 -11.93 -1.06
N ALA A 213 10.58 -11.81 -2.38
CA ALA A 213 11.33 -10.81 -3.13
C ALA A 213 10.88 -9.38 -2.79
N ILE A 214 9.58 -9.15 -2.63
CA ILE A 214 9.03 -7.83 -2.28
C ILE A 214 9.41 -7.44 -0.84
N PHE A 215 9.24 -8.35 0.13
CA PHE A 215 9.64 -8.12 1.51
C PHE A 215 11.16 -7.97 1.66
N SER A 216 11.98 -8.57 0.78
CA SER A 216 13.43 -8.32 0.77
C SER A 216 13.78 -6.83 0.54
N LEU A 217 12.92 -6.08 -0.17
CA LEU A 217 13.09 -4.64 -0.37
C LEU A 217 12.87 -3.83 0.92
N LEU A 218 12.16 -4.38 1.91
CA LEU A 218 11.94 -3.73 3.21
C LEU A 218 13.10 -3.89 4.18
N ARG A 219 14.16 -4.66 3.86
CA ARG A 219 15.35 -4.81 4.72
C ARG A 219 15.93 -3.48 5.23
N PRO A 220 16.02 -2.40 4.43
CA PRO A 220 16.54 -1.13 4.94
C PRO A 220 15.57 -0.34 5.82
N ALA A 221 14.31 -0.78 5.98
CA ALA A 221 13.28 -0.08 6.76
C ALA A 221 13.44 -0.32 8.27
N THR A 222 14.58 0.11 8.83
CA THR A 222 14.95 -0.14 10.23
C THR A 222 14.03 0.54 11.24
N ASN A 223 13.35 1.64 10.89
CA ASN A 223 12.40 2.33 11.76
C ASN A 223 10.94 1.91 11.53
N LEU A 224 10.69 0.75 10.91
CA LEU A 224 9.33 0.25 10.75
C LEU A 224 8.75 -0.14 12.10
N ASP A 225 7.69 0.56 12.51
CA ASP A 225 6.98 0.39 13.78
C ASP A 225 5.67 -0.40 13.61
N TYR A 226 5.11 -0.39 12.40
CA TYR A 226 3.89 -1.10 12.06
C TYR A 226 3.97 -1.66 10.64
N LEU A 227 3.72 -2.96 10.52
CA LEU A 227 3.59 -3.68 9.27
C LEU A 227 2.35 -4.57 9.35
N ASN A 228 1.28 -4.16 8.66
CA ASN A 228 0.10 -4.99 8.46
C ASN A 228 0.07 -5.51 7.03
N VAL A 229 -0.32 -6.77 6.90
CA VAL A 229 -0.60 -7.41 5.63
C VAL A 229 -1.98 -8.01 5.77
N ALA A 230 -2.99 -7.21 5.42
CA ALA A 230 -4.35 -7.69 5.34
C ALA A 230 -4.42 -8.78 4.27
N ASP A 231 -5.30 -9.72 4.52
CA ASP A 231 -5.77 -10.62 3.47
C ASP A 231 -4.71 -11.55 2.87
N ILE A 232 -3.82 -12.08 3.72
CA ILE A 232 -3.14 -13.34 3.41
C ILE A 232 -4.15 -14.51 3.55
N GLN A 233 -5.36 -14.39 3.00
CA GLN A 233 -6.43 -15.39 3.15
C GLN A 233 -6.14 -16.70 2.43
N ASP A 234 -5.22 -16.69 1.46
CA ASP A 234 -4.79 -17.90 0.76
C ASP A 234 -3.69 -18.70 1.47
N PHE A 235 -3.48 -18.44 2.79
CA PHE A 235 -2.92 -19.44 3.72
C PHE A 235 -3.65 -20.80 3.65
N LYS A 236 -4.84 -20.83 3.05
CA LYS A 236 -5.69 -22.02 2.86
C LYS A 236 -5.08 -23.14 2.02
N HIS A 237 -4.03 -22.92 1.22
CA HIS A 237 -3.70 -23.85 0.13
C HIS A 237 -2.41 -24.65 0.23
N ASN A 238 -1.47 -24.33 1.12
CA ASN A 238 -0.21 -25.08 1.19
C ASN A 238 0.06 -25.60 2.60
N THR A 239 -0.02 -26.93 2.75
CA THR A 239 0.57 -27.72 3.85
C THR A 239 0.03 -27.52 5.28
N ALA A 240 -0.08 -26.29 5.80
CA ALA A 240 -0.54 -26.02 7.17
C ALA A 240 -1.98 -26.47 7.42
N LYS A 241 -2.86 -26.31 6.43
CA LYS A 241 -4.27 -26.76 6.52
C LYS A 241 -4.37 -28.27 6.78
N ARG A 242 -3.54 -29.10 6.14
CA ARG A 242 -3.56 -30.56 6.35
C ARG A 242 -3.15 -30.94 7.77
N ILE A 243 -2.10 -30.32 8.29
CA ILE A 243 -1.59 -30.61 9.65
C ILE A 243 -2.60 -30.15 10.70
N LEU A 244 -3.27 -29.02 10.47
CA LEU A 244 -4.26 -28.48 11.42
C LEU A 244 -5.63 -29.16 11.31
N GLU A 245 -6.00 -29.70 10.14
CA GLU A 245 -7.24 -30.47 9.99
C GLU A 245 -7.13 -31.88 10.59
N HIS A 246 -5.93 -32.46 10.56
CA HIS A 246 -5.66 -33.80 11.08
C HIS A 246 -4.40 -33.80 11.95
N PRO A 247 -4.43 -33.10 13.09
CA PRO A 247 -3.26 -33.05 13.94
C PRO A 247 -3.01 -34.42 14.58
N PRO A 248 -1.74 -34.82 14.78
CA PRO A 248 -1.43 -36.03 15.51
C PRO A 248 -2.04 -35.93 16.91
N ASN A 249 -2.64 -37.02 17.39
CA ASN A 249 -3.29 -37.09 18.70
C ASN A 249 -4.45 -36.09 18.89
N ALA A 250 -5.17 -35.73 17.82
CA ALA A 250 -6.31 -34.78 17.87
C ALA A 250 -7.28 -35.03 19.04
N ALA A 251 -7.60 -36.31 19.33
CA ALA A 251 -8.55 -36.69 20.37
C ALA A 251 -8.09 -36.35 21.79
N THR A 252 -6.78 -36.37 22.06
CA THR A 252 -6.19 -36.15 23.40
C THR A 252 -5.43 -34.82 23.52
N MET A 253 -5.41 -34.03 22.45
CA MET A 253 -4.67 -32.76 22.39
C MET A 253 -5.19 -31.75 23.42
N THR A 254 -4.27 -31.22 24.22
CA THR A 254 -4.54 -30.13 25.18
C THR A 254 -4.70 -28.78 24.47
N VAL A 255 -5.20 -27.78 25.19
CA VAL A 255 -5.35 -26.41 24.66
C VAL A 255 -3.98 -25.81 24.35
N GLU A 256 -3.01 -26.08 25.22
CA GLU A 256 -1.64 -25.61 25.14
C GLU A 256 -0.91 -26.23 23.94
N GLU A 257 -1.05 -27.54 23.73
CA GLU A 257 -0.48 -28.23 22.55
C GLU A 257 -1.08 -27.71 21.24
N TRP A 258 -2.39 -27.46 21.21
CA TRP A 258 -3.05 -26.89 20.03
C TRP A 258 -2.59 -25.46 19.75
N ASP A 259 -2.48 -24.61 20.78
CA ASP A 259 -2.02 -23.23 20.64
C ASP A 259 -0.55 -23.17 20.18
N ALA A 260 0.30 -24.07 20.69
CA ALA A 260 1.68 -24.22 20.23
C ALA A 260 1.77 -24.69 18.78
N LEU A 261 0.96 -25.68 18.38
CA LEU A 261 0.89 -26.16 17.00
C LEU A 261 0.43 -25.05 16.05
N LEU A 262 -0.61 -24.30 16.44
CA LEU A 262 -1.09 -23.15 15.69
C LEU A 262 0.00 -22.09 15.54
N ALA A 263 0.64 -21.70 16.65
CA ALA A 263 1.71 -20.72 16.64
C ALA A 263 2.85 -21.15 15.70
N GLN A 264 3.21 -22.44 15.72
CA GLN A 264 4.20 -22.99 14.83
C GLN A 264 3.81 -22.85 13.35
N GLN A 265 2.58 -23.23 12.99
CA GLN A 265 2.13 -23.12 11.60
C GLN A 265 2.06 -21.67 11.14
N VAL A 266 1.50 -20.79 11.97
CA VAL A 266 1.44 -19.34 11.72
C VAL A 266 2.85 -18.76 11.49
N ALA A 267 3.81 -19.10 12.36
CA ALA A 267 5.18 -18.63 12.23
C ALA A 267 5.85 -19.15 10.94
N ARG A 268 5.69 -20.43 10.58
CA ARG A 268 6.24 -21.00 9.34
C ARG A 268 5.70 -20.32 8.10
N GLU A 269 4.41 -20.02 8.10
CA GLU A 269 3.73 -19.37 7.00
C GLU A 269 4.14 -17.89 6.86
N VAL A 270 4.21 -17.14 7.97
CA VAL A 270 4.77 -15.78 7.94
C VAL A 270 6.22 -15.79 7.48
N TYR A 271 7.01 -16.74 7.98
CA TYR A 271 8.41 -16.88 7.62
C TYR A 271 8.58 -17.17 6.13
N SER A 272 7.85 -18.15 5.58
CA SER A 272 7.98 -18.54 4.16
C SER A 272 7.79 -17.36 3.19
N HIS A 273 6.93 -16.39 3.55
CA HIS A 273 6.64 -15.22 2.73
C HIS A 273 7.50 -13.99 3.02
N MET A 274 8.05 -13.87 4.22
CA MET A 274 8.72 -12.66 4.68
C MET A 274 10.17 -12.90 5.15
N TYR A 275 10.72 -14.11 5.02
CA TYR A 275 12.02 -14.49 5.59
C TYR A 275 13.15 -13.48 5.31
N PRO A 276 13.30 -12.87 4.11
CA PRO A 276 14.41 -11.96 3.87
C PRO A 276 14.35 -10.71 4.76
N TYR A 277 13.14 -10.23 5.04
CA TYR A 277 12.91 -9.11 5.95
C TYR A 277 13.04 -9.55 7.40
N LEU A 278 12.41 -10.68 7.77
CA LEU A 278 12.39 -11.17 9.14
C LEU A 278 13.77 -11.52 9.66
N GLN A 279 14.65 -12.12 8.84
CA GLN A 279 16.04 -12.37 9.21
C GLN A 279 16.73 -11.08 9.67
N ALA A 280 16.68 -10.03 8.86
CA ALA A 280 17.29 -8.74 9.17
C ALA A 280 16.64 -8.10 10.41
N ALA A 281 15.31 -8.04 10.45
CA ALA A 281 14.58 -7.39 11.53
C ALA A 281 14.73 -8.11 12.88
N ILE A 282 14.74 -9.45 12.90
CA ILE A 282 14.91 -10.25 14.11
C ILE A 282 16.35 -10.16 14.62
N GLN A 283 17.34 -10.16 13.72
CA GLN A 283 18.74 -9.95 14.09
C GLN A 283 18.96 -8.56 14.71
N GLU A 284 18.31 -7.52 14.18
CA GLU A 284 18.46 -6.14 14.66
C GLU A 284 17.66 -5.84 15.94
N LYS A 285 16.38 -6.21 15.98
CA LYS A 285 15.44 -5.78 17.03
C LYS A 285 15.09 -6.88 18.02
N GLY A 286 15.38 -8.15 17.70
CA GLY A 286 14.88 -9.31 18.42
C GLY A 286 13.43 -9.66 18.05
N ALA A 287 13.08 -10.94 18.11
CA ALA A 287 11.77 -11.44 17.70
C ALA A 287 10.59 -10.84 18.47
N ALA A 288 10.76 -10.60 19.78
CA ALA A 288 9.72 -10.00 20.61
C ALA A 288 9.33 -8.57 20.14
N ASN A 289 10.29 -7.76 19.69
CA ASN A 289 10.00 -6.42 19.18
C ASN A 289 9.46 -6.49 17.75
N VAL A 290 9.97 -7.41 16.92
CA VAL A 290 9.41 -7.66 15.58
C VAL A 290 7.95 -8.06 15.67
N MET A 291 7.54 -8.88 16.64
CA MET A 291 6.13 -9.23 16.85
C MET A 291 5.25 -8.06 17.30
N LYS A 292 5.81 -6.97 17.84
CA LYS A 292 5.07 -5.72 18.08
C LYS A 292 4.88 -4.92 16.79
N THR A 293 5.83 -5.01 15.87
CA THR A 293 5.77 -4.38 14.55
C THR A 293 4.86 -5.14 13.59
N LEU A 294 4.85 -6.47 13.66
CA LEU A 294 4.05 -7.32 12.79
C LEU A 294 2.60 -7.36 13.29
N HIS A 295 1.75 -6.63 12.60
CA HIS A 295 0.29 -6.71 12.71
C HIS A 295 -0.28 -7.67 11.65
N VAL A 296 0.55 -8.57 11.14
CA VAL A 296 0.13 -9.67 10.26
C VAL A 296 -0.95 -10.45 11.02
N PHE A 297 -2.05 -10.78 10.35
CA PHE A 297 -3.28 -11.40 10.90
C PHE A 297 -4.25 -10.47 11.67
N GLY A 298 -4.01 -9.16 11.66
CA GLY A 298 -4.92 -8.17 12.26
C GLY A 298 -5.31 -8.53 13.69
N ASP A 299 -6.62 -8.67 13.92
CA ASP A 299 -7.21 -8.93 15.22
C ASP A 299 -6.88 -10.30 15.84
N LEU A 300 -6.24 -11.23 15.11
CA LEU A 300 -6.00 -12.61 15.55
C LEU A 300 -5.46 -12.68 16.98
N PHE A 301 -4.37 -11.96 17.23
CA PHE A 301 -3.70 -11.98 18.52
C PHE A 301 -4.34 -11.03 19.54
N GLU A 302 -5.09 -10.04 19.08
CA GLU A 302 -5.73 -9.04 19.95
C GLU A 302 -7.01 -9.57 20.58
N ARG A 303 -7.80 -10.30 19.79
CA ARG A 303 -9.10 -10.83 20.19
C ARG A 303 -9.03 -12.31 20.61
N GLY A 304 -8.02 -13.03 20.14
CA GLY A 304 -7.91 -14.48 20.30
C GLY A 304 -8.80 -15.26 19.32
N PRO A 305 -8.81 -16.60 19.43
CA PRO A 305 -9.76 -17.44 18.68
C PRO A 305 -11.19 -17.04 18.97
N ARG A 306 -12.06 -17.11 17.96
CA ARG A 306 -13.51 -16.94 18.03
C ARG A 306 -14.20 -18.21 17.58
N ARG A 307 -15.23 -18.66 18.28
CA ARG A 307 -16.08 -19.76 17.82
C ARG A 307 -16.86 -19.32 16.58
N SER A 308 -16.86 -20.17 15.57
CA SER A 308 -17.69 -20.06 14.38
C SER A 308 -18.48 -21.36 14.20
N SER A 309 -19.47 -21.35 13.31
CA SER A 309 -20.19 -22.57 12.92
C SER A 309 -19.28 -23.65 12.32
N LEU A 310 -18.09 -23.26 11.84
CA LEU A 310 -17.11 -24.15 11.21
C LEU A 310 -15.98 -24.60 12.16
N GLY A 311 -15.97 -24.13 13.41
CA GLY A 311 -14.93 -24.45 14.40
C GLY A 311 -14.38 -23.22 15.12
N LEU A 312 -13.06 -23.09 15.15
CA LEU A 312 -12.35 -21.94 15.70
C LEU A 312 -11.89 -21.04 14.56
N ALA A 313 -12.45 -19.82 14.50
CA ALA A 313 -12.04 -18.74 13.64
C ALA A 313 -10.98 -17.87 14.33
N TYR A 314 -9.83 -17.78 13.71
CA TYR A 314 -8.67 -17.01 14.11
C TYR A 314 -8.66 -15.72 13.27
N GLY A 315 -9.47 -14.75 13.69
CA GLY A 315 -9.76 -13.54 12.91
C GLY A 315 -10.60 -13.82 11.66
N GLY A 316 -10.57 -12.91 10.68
CA GLY A 316 -11.20 -13.12 9.37
C GLY A 316 -10.43 -14.08 8.45
N PHE A 317 -9.26 -14.56 8.89
CA PHE A 317 -8.24 -15.11 7.99
C PHE A 317 -8.14 -16.63 8.03
N LEU A 318 -8.35 -17.24 9.21
CA LEU A 318 -8.07 -18.66 9.40
C LEU A 318 -9.23 -19.33 10.16
N SER A 319 -10.02 -20.16 9.47
CA SER A 319 -11.02 -21.00 10.13
C SER A 319 -10.48 -22.42 10.22
N LEU A 320 -10.19 -22.87 11.43
CA LEU A 320 -9.71 -24.23 11.70
C LEU A 320 -10.81 -25.04 12.37
N ARG A 321 -10.92 -26.30 11.98
CA ARG A 321 -11.70 -27.26 12.78
C ARG A 321 -10.94 -27.51 14.07
N SER A 322 -11.63 -27.41 15.19
CA SER A 322 -11.04 -27.76 16.48
C SER A 322 -10.75 -29.26 16.53
N PRO A 323 -9.59 -29.70 17.06
CA PRO A 323 -9.23 -31.11 17.09
C PRO A 323 -10.12 -31.94 18.03
N ASN A 324 -10.68 -31.32 19.07
CA ASN A 324 -11.55 -31.97 20.04
C ASN A 324 -12.44 -30.95 20.79
N PRO A 325 -13.45 -31.41 21.54
CA PRO A 325 -14.34 -30.50 22.28
C PRO A 325 -13.66 -29.68 23.38
N VAL A 326 -12.51 -30.13 23.93
CA VAL A 326 -11.79 -29.39 24.99
C VAL A 326 -11.19 -28.11 24.41
N VAL A 327 -10.49 -28.22 23.29
CA VAL A 327 -9.91 -27.07 22.57
C VAL A 327 -10.99 -26.12 22.08
N LEU A 328 -12.12 -26.64 21.61
CA LEU A 328 -13.26 -25.82 21.17
C LEU A 328 -13.88 -25.03 22.33
N ARG A 329 -13.96 -25.64 23.51
CA ARG A 329 -14.57 -25.05 24.71
C ARG A 329 -13.64 -24.15 25.51
N ALA A 330 -12.34 -24.13 25.19
CA ALA A 330 -11.38 -23.26 25.83
C ALA A 330 -11.81 -21.78 25.76
N THR A 331 -11.51 -21.02 26.81
CA THR A 331 -11.92 -19.62 26.93
C THR A 331 -11.17 -18.76 25.92
N GLU A 332 -11.94 -17.98 25.18
CA GLU A 332 -11.42 -16.94 24.29
C GLU A 332 -11.04 -15.75 25.17
N SER A 333 -9.74 -15.47 25.29
CA SER A 333 -9.26 -14.35 26.09
C SER A 333 -8.10 -13.64 25.40
N PRO A 334 -7.95 -12.32 25.60
CA PRO A 334 -6.76 -11.59 25.17
C PRO A 334 -5.45 -12.18 25.73
N ALA A 335 -5.51 -12.81 26.90
CA ALA A 335 -4.37 -13.52 27.50
C ALA A 335 -3.94 -14.71 26.63
N ARG A 336 -4.89 -15.55 26.18
CA ARG A 336 -4.60 -16.66 25.25
C ARG A 336 -4.04 -16.16 23.92
N GLY A 337 -4.62 -15.07 23.35
CA GLY A 337 -4.09 -14.44 22.15
C GLY A 337 -2.64 -13.94 22.31
N SER A 338 -2.31 -13.41 23.49
CA SER A 338 -0.95 -12.96 23.84
C SER A 338 0.04 -14.12 23.97
N VAL A 339 -0.39 -15.25 24.55
CA VAL A 339 0.41 -16.48 24.63
C VAL A 339 0.72 -17.03 23.23
N ILE A 340 -0.28 -17.11 22.35
CA ILE A 340 -0.08 -17.53 20.96
C ILE A 340 0.88 -16.57 20.24
N ARG A 341 0.72 -15.25 20.42
CA ARG A 341 1.63 -14.25 19.82
C ARG A 341 3.08 -14.43 20.28
N ALA A 342 3.30 -14.70 21.56
CA ALA A 342 4.63 -14.96 22.10
C ALA A 342 5.24 -16.23 21.48
N ALA A 343 4.47 -17.32 21.43
CA ALA A 343 4.89 -18.58 20.82
C ALA A 343 5.22 -18.44 19.32
N VAL A 344 4.46 -17.60 18.57
CA VAL A 344 4.79 -17.26 17.17
C VAL A 344 6.15 -16.55 17.10
N GLY A 345 6.41 -15.61 17.99
CA GLY A 345 7.70 -14.91 18.06
C GLY A 345 8.88 -15.84 18.35
N GLU A 346 8.71 -16.79 19.28
CA GLU A 346 9.73 -17.80 19.59
C GLU A 346 10.01 -18.72 18.40
N GLU A 347 8.96 -19.20 17.73
CA GLU A 347 9.13 -20.06 16.55
C GLU A 347 9.77 -19.28 15.39
N LEU A 348 9.42 -18.01 15.17
CA LEU A 348 10.09 -17.16 14.17
C LEU A 348 11.59 -17.00 14.47
N ALA A 349 11.96 -16.80 15.73
CA ALA A 349 13.36 -16.74 16.14
C ALA A 349 14.08 -18.07 15.85
N ARG A 350 13.43 -19.20 16.14
CA ARG A 350 13.95 -20.54 15.84
C ARG A 350 14.15 -20.76 14.34
N LEU A 351 13.19 -20.35 13.51
CA LEU A 351 13.28 -20.45 12.06
C LEU A 351 14.43 -19.62 11.49
N VAL A 352 14.59 -18.37 11.94
CA VAL A 352 15.74 -17.52 11.56
C VAL A 352 17.07 -18.17 11.96
N ALA A 353 17.17 -18.75 13.16
CA ALA A 353 18.41 -19.38 13.62
C ALA A 353 18.81 -20.61 12.78
N ASN A 354 17.83 -21.40 12.32
CA ASN A 354 18.09 -22.58 11.50
C ASN A 354 18.50 -22.27 10.06
N ASP A 355 18.10 -21.11 9.53
CA ASP A 355 18.36 -20.71 8.13
C ASP A 355 19.75 -20.07 7.95
N VAL A 356 20.45 -19.80 9.05
CA VAL A 356 21.83 -19.27 9.07
C VAL A 356 22.87 -20.41 9.03
N LEU A 357 22.44 -21.66 9.31
CA LEU A 357 23.24 -22.87 9.25
C LEU A 357 23.16 -23.50 7.86
#